data_AF-A0A7W5XZR5-F1
#
_entry.id   AF-A0A7W5XZR5-F1
#
_cell.length_a   1.000
_cell.length_b   1.000
_cell.length_c   1.000
_cell.angle_alpha   90.00
_cell.angle_beta   90.00
_cell.angle_gamma   90.00
#
_symmetry.space_group_name_H-M   'P 1'
#
loop_
_entity.id
_entity.type
_entity.pdbx_description
1 polymer ?
#
loop_
_entity_poly.entity_id
_entity_poly.type
_entity_poly.pdbx_seq_one_letter_code
_entity_poly.pdbx_strand_id
1 'polypeptide(L)'
;MARQQWIVTVRDDHRDQIDTVIGELEAAGLQVEQVLGILGQITGRAGTVGSDEGTVHSRLSAVAGVESVDSAQQYSVGPPDAEIQ
;
A
#
# COMPACT_ATOMS: atom_id res chain seq x y z
N MET A 1 -18.34 2.65 -0.58
CA MET A 1 -17.36 2.25 0.45
C MET A 1 -16.01 2.77 0.01
N ALA A 2 -15.38 3.66 0.76
CA ALA A 2 -14.09 4.22 0.38
C ALA A 2 -12.99 3.14 0.54
N ARG A 3 -12.18 2.99 -0.50
CA ARG A 3 -10.99 2.12 -0.49
C ARG A 3 -9.79 3.03 -0.70
N GLN A 4 -8.88 3.03 0.26
CA GLN A 4 -7.65 3.80 0.17
C GLN A 4 -6.58 2.92 -0.49
N GLN A 5 -5.82 3.50 -1.42
CA GLN A 5 -4.68 2.82 -2.04
C GLN A 5 -3.44 3.01 -1.18
N TRP A 6 -2.64 1.95 -1.09
CA TRP A 6 -1.44 1.87 -0.27
C TRP A 6 -0.27 1.35 -1.10
N ILE A 7 0.91 1.86 -0.79
CA ILE A 7 2.20 1.39 -1.28
C ILE A 7 2.95 0.91 -0.04
N VAL A 8 3.38 -0.35 -0.06
CA VAL A 8 4.12 -0.97 1.03
C VAL A 8 5.52 -1.28 0.52
N THR A 9 6.53 -0.78 1.23
CA THR A 9 7.93 -1.11 0.97
C THR A 9 8.37 -2.23 1.90
N VAL A 10 8.98 -3.26 1.33
CA VAL A 10 9.49 -4.43 2.05
C VAL A 10 10.99 -4.23 2.31
N ARG A 11 11.42 -4.46 3.54
CA ARG A 11 12.83 -4.41 3.94
C ARG A 11 13.65 -5.37 3.08
N ASP A 12 14.88 -4.96 2.77
CA ASP A 12 15.75 -5.71 1.87
C ASP A 12 16.00 -7.16 2.34
N ASP A 13 16.13 -7.37 3.65
CA ASP A 13 16.33 -8.68 4.30
C ASP A 13 15.10 -9.62 4.23
N HIS A 14 13.94 -9.10 3.82
CA HIS A 14 12.70 -9.87 3.65
C HIS A 14 12.29 -10.01 2.18
N ARG A 15 13.06 -9.49 1.22
CA ARG A 15 12.70 -9.52 -0.21
C ARG A 15 12.64 -10.91 -0.81
N ASP A 16 13.52 -11.82 -0.39
CA ASP A 16 13.48 -13.22 -0.81
C ASP A 16 12.27 -13.98 -0.22
N GLN A 17 11.59 -13.39 0.75
CA GLN A 17 10.41 -13.91 1.43
C GLN A 17 9.16 -13.05 1.14
N ILE A 18 9.16 -12.33 0.02
CA ILE A 18 8.08 -11.39 -0.31
C ILE A 18 6.70 -12.05 -0.37
N ASP A 19 6.62 -13.31 -0.79
CA ASP A 19 5.37 -14.09 -0.80
C ASP A 19 4.78 -14.29 0.61
N THR A 20 5.64 -14.43 1.62
CA THR A 20 5.22 -14.48 3.03
C THR A 20 4.67 -13.13 3.47
N VAL A 21 5.35 -12.03 3.12
CA VAL A 21 4.89 -10.67 3.44
C VAL A 21 3.55 -10.37 2.77
N ILE A 22 3.35 -10.82 1.52
CA ILE A 22 2.06 -10.70 0.81
C ILE A 22 0.94 -11.36 1.61
N GLY A 23 1.13 -12.62 2.03
CA GLY A 23 0.11 -13.34 2.81
C GLY A 23 -0.22 -12.66 4.13
N GLU A 24 0.77 -12.09 4.82
CA GLU A 24 0.56 -11.33 6.05
C GLU A 24 -0.17 -9.99 5.82
N LEU A 25 0.14 -9.28 4.73
CA LEU A 25 -0.56 -8.05 4.35
C LEU A 25 -2.03 -8.33 3.99
N GLU A 26 -2.31 -9.43 3.28
CA GLU A 26 -3.67 -9.86 2.97
C GLU A 26 -4.45 -10.21 4.25
N ALA A 27 -3.82 -10.92 5.20
CA ALA A 27 -4.39 -11.19 6.51
C ALA A 27 -4.64 -9.90 7.32
N ALA A 28 -3.80 -8.88 7.16
CA ALA A 28 -3.99 -7.55 7.74
C ALA A 28 -5.08 -6.71 7.04
N GLY A 29 -5.63 -7.20 5.92
CA GLY A 29 -6.76 -6.61 5.21
C GLY A 29 -6.39 -5.79 3.97
N LEU A 30 -5.15 -5.90 3.47
CA LEU A 30 -4.76 -5.35 2.18
C LEU A 30 -5.24 -6.28 1.05
N GLN A 31 -6.01 -5.76 0.12
CA GLN A 31 -6.23 -6.44 -1.15
C GLN A 31 -5.05 -6.09 -2.09
N VAL A 32 -4.13 -7.03 -2.28
CA VAL A 32 -2.95 -6.83 -3.14
C VAL A 32 -3.38 -6.71 -4.60
N GLU A 33 -2.86 -5.68 -5.29
CA GLU A 33 -3.15 -5.40 -6.70
C GLU A 33 -1.92 -5.62 -7.59
N GLN A 34 -0.72 -5.25 -7.11
CA GLN A 34 0.51 -5.42 -7.87
C GLN A 34 1.71 -5.64 -6.94
N VAL A 35 2.66 -6.45 -7.41
CA VAL A 35 3.93 -6.71 -6.74
C VAL A 35 5.07 -6.34 -7.68
N LEU A 36 5.94 -5.44 -7.23
CA LEU A 36 7.18 -5.04 -7.89
C LEU A 36 8.36 -5.65 -7.11
N GLY A 37 8.53 -6.97 -7.20
CA GLY A 37 9.47 -7.72 -6.35
C GLY A 37 10.94 -7.27 -6.44
N ILE A 38 11.37 -6.84 -7.63
CA ILE A 38 12.72 -6.26 -7.84
C ILE A 38 12.89 -4.88 -7.15
N LEU A 39 11.81 -4.22 -6.76
CA LEU A 39 11.86 -2.97 -6.01
C LEU A 39 11.46 -3.17 -4.53
N GLY A 40 11.03 -4.38 -4.15
CA GLY A 40 10.47 -4.63 -2.82
C GLY A 40 9.17 -3.87 -2.57
N GLN A 41 8.38 -3.57 -3.60
CA GLN A 41 7.13 -2.82 -3.43
C GLN A 41 5.90 -3.69 -3.66
N ILE A 42 4.91 -3.52 -2.79
CA ILE A 42 3.59 -4.13 -2.91
C ILE A 42 2.57 -3.01 -2.90
N THR A 43 1.70 -2.97 -3.91
CA THR A 43 0.59 -2.01 -3.95
C THR A 43 -0.74 -2.72 -3.81
N GLY A 44 -1.68 -2.07 -3.13
CA GLY A 44 -2.99 -2.65 -2.89
C GLY A 44 -3.98 -1.64 -2.35
N ARG A 45 -5.18 -2.12 -2.06
CA ARG A 45 -6.25 -1.31 -1.47
C ARG A 45 -6.73 -1.92 -0.17
N ALA A 46 -6.96 -1.08 0.82
CA ALA A 46 -7.57 -1.50 2.08
C ALA A 46 -8.85 -0.68 2.32
N GLY A 47 -9.87 -1.36 2.85
CA GLY A 47 -11.11 -0.71 3.24
C GLY A 47 -10.94 0.12 4.51
N THR A 48 -11.54 1.30 4.54
CA THR A 48 -11.62 2.17 5.73
C THR A 48 -12.99 2.08 6.42
N VAL A 49 -13.80 1.07 6.08
CA VAL A 49 -15.15 0.94 6.65
C VAL A 49 -15.04 0.53 8.13
N GLY A 50 -15.39 1.45 9.04
CA GLY A 50 -15.30 1.23 10.48
C GLY A 50 -13.89 1.40 11.06
N SER A 51 -12.91 1.88 10.28
CA SER A 51 -11.55 2.14 10.74
C SER A 51 -11.02 3.40 10.06
N ASP A 52 -10.41 4.30 10.82
CA ASP A 52 -9.71 5.44 10.24
C ASP A 52 -8.44 5.00 9.48
N GLU A 53 -7.90 5.92 8.68
CA GLU A 53 -6.67 5.68 7.91
C GLU A 53 -5.49 5.29 8.80
N GLY A 54 -5.39 5.90 9.99
CA GLY A 54 -4.33 5.59 10.96
C GLY A 54 -4.37 4.15 11.47
N THR A 55 -5.57 3.60 11.69
CA THR A 55 -5.76 2.19 12.08
C THR A 55 -5.36 1.24 10.96
N VAL A 56 -5.65 1.58 9.70
CA VAL A 56 -5.19 0.79 8.53
C VAL A 56 -3.67 0.85 8.44
N HIS A 57 -3.09 2.05 8.47
CA HIS A 57 -1.64 2.25 8.43
C HIS A 57 -0.92 1.47 9.53
N SER A 58 -1.40 1.55 10.78
CA SER A 58 -0.81 0.85 11.93
C SER A 58 -0.82 -0.66 11.75
N ARG A 59 -1.94 -1.24 11.27
CA ARG A 59 -2.04 -2.69 11.02
C ARG A 59 -1.08 -3.17 9.94
N LEU A 60 -0.99 -2.44 8.81
CA LEU A 60 -0.08 -2.79 7.73
C LEU A 60 1.39 -2.61 8.13
N SER A 61 1.70 -1.57 8.91
CA SER A 61 3.06 -1.30 9.40
C SER A 61 3.54 -2.33 10.43
N ALA A 62 2.63 -3.05 11.07
CA ALA A 62 2.95 -4.08 12.05
C ALA A 62 3.35 -5.43 11.42
N VAL A 63 3.17 -5.60 10.10
CA VAL A 63 3.53 -6.83 9.37
C VAL A 63 5.05 -7.00 9.33
N ALA A 64 5.52 -8.23 9.55
CA ALA A 64 6.95 -8.51 9.51
C ALA A 64 7.50 -8.31 8.10
N GLY A 65 8.69 -7.74 7.98
CA GLY A 65 9.31 -7.40 6.70
C GLY A 65 8.86 -6.06 6.11
N VAL A 66 7.86 -5.37 6.68
CA VAL A 66 7.49 -4.03 6.20
C VAL A 66 8.49 -2.98 6.69
N GLU A 67 8.95 -2.15 5.76
CA GLU A 67 9.81 -0.98 6.01
C GLU A 67 8.99 0.31 6.08
N SER A 68 8.09 0.51 5.12
CA SER A 68 7.21 1.68 5.06
C SER A 68 5.82 1.32 4.54
N VAL A 69 4.84 2.11 4.95
CA VAL A 69 3.46 2.07 4.45
C VAL A 69 3.02 3.47 4.11
N ASP A 70 2.74 3.72 2.83
CA ASP A 70 2.45 5.03 2.30
C ASP A 70 1.06 5.04 1.67
N SER A 71 0.19 5.98 2.06
CA SER A 71 -1.09 6.16 1.39
C SER A 71 -0.86 6.82 0.03
N ALA A 72 -1.33 6.17 -1.04
CA ALA A 72 -1.16 6.72 -2.38
C ALA A 72 -2.08 7.93 -2.55
N GLN A 73 -1.48 9.09 -2.80
CA GLN A 73 -2.20 10.29 -3.19
C GLN A 73 -2.46 10.26 -4.69
N GLN A 74 -3.72 10.46 -5.08
CA GLN A 74 -4.09 10.61 -6.47
C GLN A 74 -3.83 12.05 -6.91
N TYR A 75 -2.67 12.23 -7.55
CA TYR A 75 -2.40 13.45 -8.31
C TYR A 75 -2.89 13.25 -9.75
N SER A 76 -3.68 14.20 -10.25
CA SER A 76 -4.05 14.27 -11.66
C SER A 76 -3.45 15.52 -12.25
N VAL A 77 -2.79 15.40 -13.40
CA VAL A 77 -2.51 16.58 -14.23
C VAL A 77 -3.86 17.04 -14.77
N GLY A 78 -4.11 18.35 -14.73
CA GLY A 78 -5.29 18.94 -15.35
C GLY A 78 -5.33 18.63 -16.85
N PRO A 79 -6.51 18.66 -17.48
CA PRO A 79 -6.60 18.52 -18.93
C PRO A 79 -5.74 19.60 -19.64
N PRO A 80 -5.32 19.38 -20.90
CA PRO A 80 -4.43 20.29 -21.63
C PRO A 80 -4.95 21.73 -21.72
N ASP A 81 -6.27 21.90 -21.65
CA ASP A 81 -6.97 23.18 -21.77
C ASP A 81 -7.19 23.88 -20.40
N ALA A 82 -6.67 23.31 -19.31
CA ALA A 82 -6.78 23.92 -17.99
C ALA A 82 -5.91 25.19 -17.90
N GLU A 83 -6.49 26.26 -17.36
CA GLU A 83 -5.90 27.61 -17.43
C GLU A 83 -4.55 27.74 -16.72
N ILE A 84 -4.25 26.93 -15.70
CA ILE A 84 -2.94 26.85 -15.02
C ILE A 84 -2.74 25.44 -14.42
N GLN A 85 -1.50 24.92 -14.47
CA GLN A 85 -1.08 23.67 -13.81
C GLN A 85 -0.49 23.93 -12.43
#